data_AF-A0A016SDV7-F1
#
_entry.id   AF-A0A016SDV7-F1
#
_cell.length_a   1.000
_cell.length_b   1.000
_cell.length_c   1.000
_cell.angle_alpha   90.00
_cell.angle_beta   90.00
_cell.angle_gamma   90.00
#
_symmetry.space_group_name_H-M   'P 1'
#
loop_
_entity.id
_entity.type
_entity.pdbx_description
1 polymer ?
#
loop_
_entity_poly.entity_id
_entity_poly.type
_entity_poly.pdbx_seq_one_letter_code
_entity_poly.pdbx_strand_id
1 'polypeptide(L)'
;MVDVLRPLATATKFVQHHEYAPISVVIPLYKDIMRELSANSSPTKKVTDAIADGLRRRMREGYEDQEHFVLATMVDPRFKDTYFAPDKKEPFVQKLEQLAGVLSRRPRRGGQR
;
A
#
# COMPACT_ATOMS: atom_id res chain seq x y z
N MET A 1 -1.56 27.01 -9.31
CA MET A 1 -2.66 26.09 -8.94
C MET A 1 -2.41 24.67 -9.43
N VAL A 2 -1.87 24.49 -10.64
CA VAL A 2 -1.52 23.17 -11.22
C VAL A 2 -0.49 22.40 -10.38
N ASP A 3 0.42 23.09 -9.68
CA ASP A 3 1.49 22.45 -8.91
C ASP A 3 1.01 21.60 -7.73
N VAL A 4 -0.16 21.93 -7.16
CA VAL A 4 -0.75 21.17 -6.04
C VAL A 4 -1.14 19.75 -6.45
N LEU A 5 -1.47 19.57 -7.73
CA LEU A 5 -1.87 18.26 -8.27
C LEU A 5 -0.69 17.45 -8.80
N ARG A 6 0.53 18.02 -8.79
CA ARG A 6 1.73 17.35 -9.31
C ARG A 6 1.99 15.99 -8.62
N PRO A 7 1.88 15.84 -7.28
CA PRO A 7 2.09 14.55 -6.62
C PRO A 7 1.11 13.47 -7.13
N LEU A 8 -0.15 13.86 -7.35
CA LEU A 8 -1.18 12.96 -7.89
C LEU A 8 -0.91 12.59 -9.35
N ALA A 9 -0.47 13.55 -10.16
CA ALA A 9 -0.12 13.32 -11.55
C ALA A 9 1.09 12.37 -11.69
N THR A 10 2.12 12.56 -10.88
CA THR A 10 3.29 11.65 -10.82
C THR A 10 2.87 10.24 -10.40
N ALA A 11 2.08 10.14 -9.35
CA ALA A 11 1.58 8.87 -8.84
C ALA A 11 0.72 8.12 -9.87
N THR A 12 -0.13 8.83 -10.61
CA THR A 12 -0.98 8.24 -11.64
C THR A 12 -0.14 7.78 -12.84
N LYS A 13 0.85 8.56 -13.26
CA LYS A 13 1.82 8.13 -14.30
C LYS A 13 2.58 6.88 -13.88
N PHE A 14 3.03 6.82 -12.63
CA PHE A 14 3.71 5.63 -12.10
C PHE A 14 2.83 4.38 -12.24
N VAL A 15 1.56 4.46 -11.84
CA VAL A 15 0.60 3.35 -11.97
C VAL A 15 0.31 3.00 -13.44
N GLN A 16 0.21 4.00 -14.31
CA GLN A 16 -0.10 3.81 -15.74
C GLN A 16 1.03 3.23 -16.58
N HIS A 17 2.29 3.48 -16.20
CA HIS A 17 3.46 3.00 -16.96
C HIS A 17 3.87 1.56 -16.63
N HIS A 18 3.23 0.93 -15.65
CA HIS A 18 3.43 -0.49 -15.38
C HIS A 18 2.39 -1.32 -16.15
N GLU A 19 2.86 -2.33 -16.90
CA GLU A 19 1.97 -3.32 -17.57
C GLU A 19 0.97 -3.95 -16.58
N TYR A 20 1.36 -4.02 -15.30
CA TYR A 20 0.51 -4.35 -14.16
C TYR A 20 0.88 -3.49 -12.96
N ALA A 21 -0.07 -2.76 -12.38
CA ALA A 21 0.12 -2.09 -11.09
C ALA A 21 -0.30 -3.04 -9.96
N PRO A 22 0.64 -3.70 -9.26
CA PRO A 22 0.28 -4.65 -8.23
C PRO A 22 -0.32 -3.90 -7.04
N ILE A 23 -1.31 -4.51 -6.39
CA ILE A 23 -2.01 -3.92 -5.25
C ILE A 23 -1.07 -3.53 -4.08
N SER A 24 0.13 -4.10 -4.04
CA SER A 24 1.22 -3.76 -3.11
C SER A 24 1.73 -2.32 -3.23
N VAL A 25 1.49 -1.62 -4.34
CA VAL A 25 1.96 -0.23 -4.51
C VAL A 25 1.01 0.80 -3.90
N VAL A 26 -0.22 0.43 -3.58
CA VAL A 26 -1.27 1.39 -3.18
C VAL A 26 -0.91 2.10 -1.86
N ILE A 27 -0.49 1.35 -0.85
CA ILE A 27 -0.09 1.92 0.44
C ILE A 27 1.18 2.80 0.31
N PRO A 28 2.26 2.34 -0.34
CA PRO A 28 3.44 3.16 -0.63
C PRO A 28 3.12 4.48 -1.34
N LEU A 29 2.36 4.38 -2.44
CA LEU A 29 2.02 5.52 -3.31
C LEU A 29 1.21 6.57 -2.56
N TYR A 30 0.27 6.12 -1.73
CA TYR A 30 -0.47 7.00 -0.84
C TYR A 30 0.45 7.75 0.13
N LYS A 31 1.36 7.03 0.81
CA LYS A 31 2.28 7.63 1.79
C LYS A 31 3.23 8.63 1.14
N ASP A 32 3.63 8.36 -0.10
CA ASP A 32 4.46 9.27 -0.90
C ASP A 32 3.71 10.56 -1.28
N ILE A 33 2.46 10.45 -1.78
CA ILE A 33 1.63 11.62 -2.07
C ILE A 33 1.44 12.48 -0.81
N MET A 34 1.14 11.86 0.33
CA MET A 34 0.95 12.57 1.59
C MET A 34 2.21 13.30 2.05
N ARG A 35 3.39 12.66 1.89
CA ARG A 35 4.68 13.29 2.20
C ARG A 35 4.91 14.52 1.32
N GLU A 36 4.71 14.40 0.01
CA GLU A 36 4.87 15.53 -0.91
C GLU A 36 3.87 16.67 -0.63
N LEU A 37 2.61 16.35 -0.34
CA LEU A 37 1.62 17.37 0.03
C LEU A 37 2.02 18.09 1.33
N SER A 38 2.60 17.38 2.30
CA SER A 38 3.04 17.98 3.57
C SER A 38 4.32 18.84 3.46
N ALA A 39 5.23 18.48 2.55
CA ALA A 39 6.48 19.20 2.34
C ALA A 39 6.28 20.52 1.56
N ASN A 40 5.19 20.63 0.80
CA ASN A 40 4.90 21.82 0.01
C ASN A 40 4.28 22.93 0.86
N SER A 41 5.11 23.86 1.34
CA SER A 41 4.66 25.14 1.91
C SER A 41 4.15 26.07 0.81
N SER A 42 2.97 25.76 0.28
CA SER A 42 2.35 26.49 -0.84
C SER A 42 1.41 27.60 -0.36
N PRO A 43 1.29 28.74 -1.10
CA PRO A 43 0.21 29.72 -0.90
C PRO A 43 -1.20 29.11 -1.04
N THR A 44 -1.33 27.90 -1.58
CA THR A 44 -2.60 27.16 -1.71
C THR A 44 -2.83 26.13 -0.59
N LYS A 45 -2.30 26.37 0.61
CA LYS A 45 -2.38 25.44 1.75
C LYS A 45 -3.78 24.84 1.98
N LYS A 46 -4.84 25.65 1.90
CA LYS A 46 -6.24 25.19 2.03
C LYS A 46 -6.61 24.08 1.03
N VAL A 47 -6.12 24.16 -0.20
CA VAL A 47 -6.38 23.16 -1.24
C VAL A 47 -5.58 21.89 -0.96
N THR A 48 -4.31 22.05 -0.59
CA THR A 48 -3.44 20.93 -0.19
C THR A 48 -4.02 20.16 1.00
N ASP A 49 -4.51 20.88 2.01
CA ASP A 49 -5.14 20.30 3.21
C ASP A 49 -6.43 19.55 2.84
N ALA A 50 -7.29 20.14 1.98
CA ALA A 50 -8.51 19.48 1.52
C ALA A 50 -8.23 18.18 0.75
N ILE A 51 -7.19 18.17 -0.10
CA ILE A 51 -6.75 16.96 -0.82
C ILE A 51 -6.21 15.93 0.18
N ALA A 52 -5.33 16.35 1.09
CA ALA A 52 -4.75 15.48 2.12
C ALA A 52 -5.83 14.84 3.01
N ASP A 53 -6.85 15.57 3.40
CA ASP A 53 -7.96 15.05 4.20
C ASP A 53 -8.86 14.09 3.41
N GLY A 54 -9.11 14.40 2.13
CA GLY A 54 -9.80 13.47 1.23
C GLY A 54 -9.04 12.16 1.07
N LEU A 55 -7.71 12.23 0.98
CA LEU A 55 -6.83 11.07 0.89
C LEU A 55 -6.83 10.28 2.21
N ARG A 56 -6.63 10.92 3.37
CA ARG A 56 -6.65 10.28 4.70
C ARG A 56 -7.91 9.51 4.99
N ARG A 57 -9.06 10.06 4.59
CA ARG A 57 -10.35 9.40 4.77
C ARG A 57 -10.41 8.08 4.00
N ARG A 58 -10.06 8.11 2.71
CA ARG A 58 -10.02 6.91 1.86
C ARG A 58 -9.00 5.88 2.33
N MET A 59 -7.87 6.32 2.87
CA MET A 59 -6.86 5.42 3.42
C MET A 59 -7.33 4.67 4.64
N ARG A 60 -7.92 5.39 5.61
CA ARG A 60 -8.47 4.79 6.84
C ARG A 60 -9.67 3.91 6.54
N GLU A 61 -10.63 4.40 5.76
CA GLU A 61 -11.87 3.67 5.50
C GLU A 61 -11.68 2.49 4.51
N GLY A 62 -10.56 2.46 3.78
CA GLY A 62 -10.42 1.59 2.61
C GLY A 62 -9.15 0.73 2.57
N TYR A 63 -7.96 1.30 2.76
CA TYR A 63 -6.74 0.62 2.30
C TYR A 63 -5.85 0.09 3.43
N GLU A 64 -5.68 0.82 4.54
CA GLU A 64 -4.85 0.33 5.66
C GLU A 64 -5.58 -0.69 6.54
N ASP A 65 -6.91 -0.70 6.53
CA ASP A 65 -7.73 -1.62 7.30
C ASP A 65 -8.11 -2.88 6.51
N GLN A 66 -7.85 -2.90 5.20
CA GLN A 66 -8.10 -4.05 4.34
C GLN A 66 -6.87 -4.94 4.24
N GLU A 67 -7.00 -6.14 4.82
CA GLU A 67 -5.91 -7.12 4.97
C GLU A 67 -5.14 -7.39 3.68
N HIS A 68 -5.80 -7.46 2.52
CA HIS A 68 -5.14 -7.82 1.26
C HIS A 68 -4.20 -6.71 0.74
N PHE A 69 -4.49 -5.43 1.00
CA PHE A 69 -3.57 -4.33 0.68
C PHE A 69 -2.34 -4.37 1.59
N VAL A 70 -2.56 -4.60 2.88
CA VAL A 70 -1.48 -4.68 3.89
C VAL A 70 -0.58 -5.88 3.59
N LEU A 71 -1.15 -7.07 3.43
CA LEU A 71 -0.40 -8.30 3.12
C LEU A 71 0.39 -8.15 1.82
N ALA A 72 -0.26 -7.70 0.74
CA ALA A 72 0.43 -7.54 -0.55
C ALA A 72 1.60 -6.57 -0.44
N THR A 73 1.45 -5.47 0.30
CA THR A 73 2.54 -4.51 0.53
C THR A 73 3.63 -5.11 1.42
N MET A 74 3.27 -5.86 2.46
CA MET A 74 4.23 -6.48 3.39
C MET A 74 5.08 -7.57 2.74
N VAL A 75 4.51 -8.35 1.83
CA VAL A 75 5.24 -9.43 1.15
C VAL A 75 5.99 -8.94 -0.09
N ASP A 76 5.76 -7.70 -0.52
CA ASP A 76 6.49 -7.10 -1.62
C ASP A 76 7.93 -6.75 -1.17
N PRO A 77 8.98 -7.35 -1.77
CA PRO A 77 10.36 -7.11 -1.37
C PRO A 77 10.78 -5.63 -1.44
N ARG A 78 10.10 -4.83 -2.26
CA ARG A 78 10.36 -3.39 -2.41
C ARG A 78 9.93 -2.58 -1.18
N PHE A 79 8.97 -3.09 -0.41
CA PHE A 79 8.22 -2.30 0.57
C PHE A 79 8.20 -2.90 1.98
N LYS A 80 8.54 -4.18 2.12
CA LYS A 80 8.45 -4.97 3.36
C LYS A 80 9.05 -4.30 4.61
N ASP A 81 10.08 -3.47 4.44
CA ASP A 81 10.80 -2.83 5.56
C ASP A 81 10.52 -1.33 5.73
N THR A 82 9.86 -0.71 4.76
CA THR A 82 9.77 0.75 4.67
C THR A 82 8.50 1.32 5.31
N TYR A 83 7.37 0.60 5.23
CA TYR A 83 6.05 1.21 5.48
C TYR A 83 5.30 0.68 6.70
N PHE A 84 5.80 -0.37 7.35
CA PHE A 84 5.16 -1.00 8.51
C PHE A 84 6.11 -1.03 9.70
N ALA A 85 5.61 -0.61 10.86
CA ALA A 85 6.33 -0.73 12.12
C ALA A 85 6.33 -2.20 12.60
N PRO A 86 7.33 -2.64 13.39
CA PRO A 86 7.49 -4.05 13.77
C PRO A 86 6.27 -4.65 14.47
N ASP A 87 5.63 -3.88 15.34
CA ASP A 87 4.40 -4.22 16.07
C ASP A 87 3.23 -4.56 15.13
N LYS A 88 3.15 -3.87 13.99
CA LYS A 88 2.16 -4.16 12.96
C LYS A 88 2.53 -5.31 12.05
N LYS A 89 3.78 -5.78 12.03
CA LYS A 89 4.20 -6.91 11.19
C LYS A 89 3.92 -8.25 11.86
N GLU A 90 4.13 -8.34 13.16
CA GLU A 90 4.02 -9.56 13.96
C GLU A 90 2.72 -10.36 13.75
N PRO A 91 1.51 -9.78 13.86
CA PRO A 91 0.26 -10.53 13.68
C PRO A 91 0.08 -11.06 12.25
N PHE A 92 0.62 -10.39 11.24
CA PHE A 92 0.52 -10.84 9.85
C PHE A 92 1.57 -11.90 9.52
N VAL A 93 2.78 -11.80 10.09
CA VAL A 93 3.80 -12.86 9.97
C VAL A 93 3.26 -14.16 10.55
N GLN A 94 2.65 -14.12 11.75
CA GLN A 94 2.01 -15.30 12.35
C GLN A 94 0.90 -15.88 11.45
N LYS A 95 0.10 -15.02 10.81
CA LYS A 95 -0.96 -15.47 9.89
C LYS A 95 -0.39 -16.06 8.58
N LEU A 96 0.68 -15.48 8.05
CA LEU A 96 1.40 -16.02 6.88
C LEU A 96 2.02 -17.38 7.19
N GLU A 97 2.63 -17.54 8.35
CA GLU A 97 3.17 -18.81 8.83
C GLU A 97 2.08 -19.88 8.96
N GLN A 98 0.90 -19.52 9.49
CA GLN A 98 -0.25 -20.41 9.53
C GLN A 98 -0.71 -20.83 8.13
N LEU A 99 -0.83 -19.89 7.19
CA LEU A 99 -1.23 -20.20 5.81
C LEU A 99 -0.19 -21.07 5.09
N ALA A 100 1.09 -20.77 5.24
CA ALA A 100 2.19 -21.56 4.68
C ALA A 100 2.23 -22.98 5.30
N GLY A 101 2.00 -23.09 6.62
CA GLY A 101 1.90 -24.36 7.33
C GLY A 101 0.69 -25.20 6.88
N VAL A 102 -0.45 -24.59 6.58
CA VAL A 102 -1.64 -25.26 6.04
C VAL A 102 -1.40 -25.76 4.60
N LEU A 103 -0.72 -24.97 3.77
CA LEU A 103 -0.35 -25.37 2.40
C LEU A 103 0.66 -26.54 2.41
N SER A 104 1.57 -26.56 3.38
CA SER A 104 2.55 -27.65 3.56
C SER A 104 1.92 -28.97 4.04
N ARG A 105 0.72 -28.92 4.65
CA ARG A 105 0.00 -30.09 5.18
C ARG A 105 -1.02 -30.71 4.22
N ARG A 106 -1.24 -30.15 3.02
CA ARG A 106 -2.10 -30.81 2.02
C ARG A 106 -1.36 -32.02 1.43
N PRO A 107 -1.87 -33.27 1.60
CA PRO A 107 -1.31 -34.41 0.90
C PRO A 107 -1.50 -34.19 -0.60
N ARG A 108 -0.45 -34.44 -1.40
CA ARG A 108 -0.56 -34.53 -2.86
C ARG A 108 -1.55 -35.66 -3.19
N ARG A 109 -2.82 -35.32 -3.45
CA ARG A 109 -3.75 -36.26 -4.06
C ARG A 109 -3.34 -36.45 -5.52
N GLY A 110 -2.99 -37.69 -5.87
CA GLY A 110 -3.03 -38.15 -7.25
C GLY A 110 -1.72 -38.77 -7.74
N GLY A 111 -1.58 -40.08 -7.54
CA GLY A 111 -0.52 -40.90 -8.12
C GLY A 111 -0.83 -42.38 -7.93
N GLN A 112 -2.03 -42.82 -8.33
CA GLN A 112 -2.30 -44.24 -8.57
C GLN A 112 -2.04 -44.50 -10.06
N ARG A 113 -1.05 -45.35 -10.32
CA ARG A 113 -0.99 -46.24 -11.47
C ARG A 113 -0.76 -47.64 -10.95
#